data_AF-A0A0G4IHD5-F1
#
_entry.id   AF-A0A0G4IHD5-F1
#
_cell.length_a   1.000
_cell.length_b   1.000
_cell.length_c   1.000
_cell.angle_alpha   90.00
_cell.angle_beta   90.00
_cell.angle_gamma   90.00
#
_symmetry.space_group_name_H-M   'P 1'
#
loop_
_entity.id
_entity.type
_entity.pdbx_description
1 polymer ?
#
loop_
_entity_poly.entity_id
_entity_poly.type
_entity_poly.pdbx_seq_one_letter_code
_entity_poly.pdbx_strand_id
1 'polypeptide(L)'
;MTSVAEVPRSRPVNGRVWKTIQKSRHSSTMRTGAAGSFAKRLQEREKLQAARIQQQALIEEIKATKAEERRRRAQKRATKEANEKKSQVVQVISDTSKLKKLTKKQLKMIRKQ
;
A
#
# COMPACT_ATOMS: atom_id res chain seq x y z
N MET A 1 -48.38 -15.54 -39.88
CA MET A 1 -47.80 -15.01 -38.63
C MET A 1 -47.53 -16.19 -37.70
N THR A 2 -46.33 -16.76 -37.76
CA THR A 2 -45.97 -17.94 -36.97
C THR A 2 -45.33 -17.50 -35.65
N SER A 3 -46.03 -17.78 -34.55
CA SER A 3 -45.55 -17.59 -33.19
C SER A 3 -44.41 -18.57 -32.88
N VAL A 4 -43.18 -18.09 -32.77
CA VAL A 4 -42.04 -18.89 -32.31
C VAL A 4 -42.21 -19.10 -30.80
N ALA A 5 -42.51 -20.33 -30.38
CA ALA A 5 -42.61 -20.70 -28.98
C ALA A 5 -41.27 -20.48 -28.26
N GLU A 6 -41.28 -19.73 -27.15
CA GLU A 6 -40.09 -19.47 -26.33
C GLU A 6 -39.74 -20.76 -25.56
N VAL A 7 -38.61 -21.40 -25.92
CA VAL A 7 -38.16 -22.65 -25.30
C VAL A 7 -37.82 -22.40 -23.82
N PRO A 8 -38.44 -23.11 -22.85
CA PRO A 8 -38.17 -22.92 -21.43
C PRO A 8 -36.74 -23.37 -21.08
N ARG A 9 -35.99 -22.53 -20.36
CA ARG A 9 -34.63 -22.84 -19.88
C ARG A 9 -34.65 -23.30 -18.43
N SER A 10 -33.72 -24.20 -18.09
CA SER A 10 -33.50 -24.69 -16.73
C SER A 10 -32.88 -23.63 -15.81
N ARG A 11 -33.03 -23.83 -14.49
CA ARG A 11 -32.44 -22.97 -13.48
C ARG A 11 -30.90 -22.99 -13.59
N PRO A 12 -30.20 -21.84 -13.47
CA PRO A 12 -28.74 -21.82 -13.51
C PRO A 12 -28.14 -22.65 -12.37
N VAL A 13 -27.05 -23.38 -12.64
CA VAL A 13 -26.32 -24.22 -11.67
C VAL A 13 -25.98 -23.44 -10.39
N ASN A 14 -25.67 -22.15 -10.51
CA ASN A 14 -25.22 -21.31 -9.39
C ASN A 14 -26.37 -20.57 -8.68
N GLY A 15 -27.63 -20.83 -9.03
CA GLY A 15 -28.83 -20.29 -8.37
C GLY A 15 -29.04 -18.76 -8.45
N ARG A 16 -28.12 -18.00 -9.06
CA ARG A 16 -28.20 -16.54 -9.16
C ARG A 16 -29.15 -16.10 -10.28
N VAL A 17 -30.43 -15.95 -9.94
CA VAL A 17 -31.51 -15.49 -10.84
C VAL A 17 -31.35 -14.01 -11.25
N TRP A 18 -30.57 -13.22 -10.51
CA TRP A 18 -30.41 -11.78 -10.75
C TRP A 18 -29.53 -11.39 -11.94
N LYS A 19 -28.75 -12.33 -12.50
CA LYS A 19 -27.97 -12.05 -13.72
C LYS A 19 -28.92 -12.00 -14.91
N THR A 20 -29.01 -10.84 -15.56
CA THR A 20 -29.86 -10.65 -16.74
C THR A 20 -29.40 -11.58 -17.87
N ILE A 21 -30.33 -12.38 -18.38
CA ILE A 21 -30.07 -13.27 -19.52
C ILE A 21 -29.84 -12.39 -20.74
N GLN A 22 -28.65 -12.48 -21.34
CA GLN A 22 -28.35 -11.80 -22.60
C GLN A 22 -29.15 -12.49 -23.71
N LYS A 23 -30.26 -11.87 -24.14
CA LYS A 23 -31.13 -12.35 -25.22
C LYS A 23 -30.59 -11.96 -26.61
N SER A 24 -29.69 -10.98 -26.68
CA SER A 24 -29.08 -10.52 -27.92
C SER A 24 -27.88 -11.38 -28.32
N ARG A 25 -27.69 -11.61 -29.63
CA ARG A 25 -26.50 -12.29 -30.16
C ARG A 25 -25.30 -11.36 -30.04
N HIS A 26 -24.11 -11.87 -29.73
CA HIS A 26 -22.88 -11.05 -29.71
C HIS A 26 -22.64 -10.31 -31.04
N SER A 27 -23.08 -10.88 -32.17
CA SER A 27 -23.02 -10.23 -33.50
C SER A 27 -23.96 -9.03 -33.67
N SER A 28 -24.95 -8.86 -32.79
CA SER A 28 -25.84 -7.69 -32.78
C SER A 28 -25.23 -6.50 -32.05
N THR A 29 -24.13 -6.70 -31.31
CA THR A 29 -23.32 -5.62 -30.77
C THR A 29 -22.55 -4.98 -31.91
N MET A 30 -23.17 -3.99 -32.56
CA MET A 30 -22.46 -3.14 -33.50
C MET A 30 -21.44 -2.30 -32.73
N ARG A 31 -20.18 -2.29 -33.18
CA ARG A 31 -19.18 -1.36 -32.64
C ARG A 31 -19.66 0.06 -32.94
N THR A 32 -20.16 0.75 -31.93
CA THR A 32 -20.55 2.15 -32.02
C THR A 32 -19.29 3.00 -32.22
N GLY A 33 -19.04 3.39 -33.47
CA GLY A 33 -18.00 4.35 -33.85
C GLY A 33 -16.92 3.81 -34.80
N ALA A 34 -16.56 4.64 -35.77
CA ALA A 34 -15.30 4.49 -36.47
C ALA A 34 -14.17 4.62 -35.44
N ALA A 35 -13.18 3.71 -35.48
CA ALA A 35 -11.95 3.94 -34.76
C ALA A 35 -11.43 5.31 -35.20
N GLY A 36 -11.10 6.19 -34.26
CA GLY A 36 -10.59 7.52 -34.58
C GLY A 36 -9.47 7.42 -35.64
N SER A 37 -9.37 8.42 -36.51
CA SER A 37 -8.31 8.45 -37.52
C SER A 37 -6.95 8.17 -36.87
N PHE A 38 -6.03 7.54 -37.61
CA PHE A 38 -4.71 7.19 -37.07
C PHE A 38 -4.01 8.40 -36.42
N ALA A 39 -4.14 9.58 -37.03
CA ALA A 39 -3.64 10.84 -36.48
C ALA A 39 -4.22 11.18 -35.10
N LYS A 40 -5.53 11.01 -34.88
CA LYS A 40 -6.17 11.26 -33.57
C LYS A 40 -5.62 10.32 -32.50
N ARG A 41 -5.44 9.04 -32.83
CA ARG A 41 -4.86 8.05 -31.91
C ARG A 41 -3.41 8.38 -31.53
N LEU A 42 -2.63 8.89 -32.48
CA LEU A 42 -1.25 9.32 -32.21
C LEU A 42 -1.24 10.53 -31.26
N GLN A 43 -2.07 11.54 -31.51
CA GLN A 43 -2.19 12.71 -30.64
C GLN A 43 -2.66 12.34 -29.21
N GLU A 44 -3.63 11.44 -29.08
CA GLU A 44 -4.08 10.94 -27.78
C GLU A 44 -2.96 10.20 -27.04
N ARG A 45 -2.18 9.39 -27.75
CA ARG A 45 -1.04 8.67 -27.17
C ARG A 45 0.02 9.64 -26.65
N GLU A 46 0.36 10.69 -27.41
CA GLU A 46 1.31 11.72 -27.01
C GLU A 46 0.82 12.47 -25.76
N LYS A 47 -0.46 12.88 -25.74
CA LYS A 47 -1.08 13.53 -24.57
C LYS A 47 -1.02 12.65 -23.32
N LEU A 48 -1.35 11.37 -23.47
CA LEU A 48 -1.29 10.40 -22.36
C LEU A 48 0.15 10.18 -21.88
N GLN A 49 1.12 10.15 -22.78
CA GLN A 49 2.54 10.03 -22.40
C GLN A 49 3.01 11.26 -21.64
N ALA A 50 2.69 12.47 -22.10
CA ALA A 50 3.02 13.71 -21.41
C ALA A 50 2.42 13.76 -20.00
N ALA A 51 1.13 13.42 -19.86
CA ALA A 51 0.45 13.37 -18.57
C ALA A 51 1.07 12.34 -17.62
N ARG A 52 1.47 11.17 -18.13
CA ARG A 52 2.14 10.14 -17.33
C ARG A 52 3.50 10.58 -16.80
N ILE A 53 4.30 11.24 -17.63
CA ILE A 53 5.61 11.77 -17.24
C ILE A 53 5.44 12.80 -16.12
N GLN A 54 4.50 13.73 -16.27
CA GLN A 54 4.19 14.72 -15.24
C GLN A 54 3.72 14.06 -13.93
N GLN A 55 2.83 13.08 -14.03
CA GLN A 55 2.35 12.34 -12.86
C GLN A 55 3.49 11.59 -12.15
N GLN A 56 4.39 10.95 -12.89
CA GLN A 56 5.54 10.23 -12.34
C GLN A 56 6.48 11.19 -11.59
N ALA A 57 6.80 12.34 -12.19
CA ALA A 57 7.64 13.36 -11.55
C ALA A 57 7.06 13.82 -10.20
N LEU A 58 5.76 14.10 -10.14
CA LEU A 58 5.09 14.49 -8.88
C LEU A 58 5.13 13.37 -7.83
N ILE A 59 4.93 12.11 -8.24
CA ILE A 59 4.98 10.96 -7.33
C ILE A 59 6.40 10.79 -6.77
N GLU A 60 7.42 10.97 -7.59
CA GLU A 60 8.82 10.87 -7.19
C GLU A 60 9.21 11.97 -6.20
N GLU A 61 8.78 13.20 -6.43
CA GLU A 61 8.98 14.32 -5.50
C GLU A 61 8.33 14.04 -4.13
N ILE A 62 7.08 13.56 -4.13
CA ILE A 62 6.37 13.18 -2.89
C ILE A 62 7.07 12.01 -2.18
N LYS A 63 7.64 11.05 -2.93
CA LYS A 63 8.40 9.95 -2.34
C LYS A 63 9.71 10.43 -1.73
N ALA A 64 10.43 11.30 -2.43
CA ALA A 64 11.70 11.86 -1.96
C ALA A 64 11.52 12.64 -0.65
N THR A 65 10.54 13.54 -0.60
CA THR A 65 10.21 14.32 0.60
C THR A 65 9.86 13.41 1.79
N LYS A 66 8.98 12.41 1.59
CA LYS A 66 8.63 11.45 2.65
C LYS A 66 9.81 10.61 3.12
N ALA A 67 10.70 10.21 2.21
CA ALA A 67 11.90 9.46 2.54
C ALA A 67 12.88 10.30 3.38
N GLU A 68 13.07 11.57 3.01
CA GLU A 68 13.89 12.50 3.76
C GLU A 68 13.33 12.75 5.16
N GLU A 69 12.04 13.00 5.29
CA GLU A 69 11.41 13.15 6.61
C GLU A 69 11.57 11.91 7.48
N ARG A 70 11.42 10.71 6.89
CA ARG A 70 11.64 9.45 7.61
C ARG A 70 13.08 9.33 8.09
N ARG A 71 14.06 9.66 7.24
CA ARG A 71 15.49 9.66 7.59
C ARG A 71 15.76 10.64 8.73
N ARG A 72 15.21 11.86 8.66
CA ARG A 72 15.32 12.87 9.72
C ARG A 72 14.72 12.39 11.04
N ARG A 73 13.53 11.77 11.02
CA ARG A 73 12.91 11.21 12.24
C ARG A 73 13.73 10.06 12.83
N ALA A 74 14.28 9.19 11.98
CA ALA A 74 15.14 8.09 12.42
C ALA A 74 16.43 8.61 13.06
N GLN A 75 17.08 9.61 12.45
CA GLN A 75 18.25 10.26 13.03
C GLN A 75 17.94 10.92 14.38
N LYS A 76 16.85 11.70 14.47
CA LYS A 76 16.42 12.31 15.74
C LYS A 76 16.15 11.26 16.84
N ARG A 77 15.55 10.12 16.48
CA ARG A 77 15.31 9.02 17.40
C ARG A 77 16.63 8.42 17.87
N ALA A 78 17.54 8.10 16.95
CA ALA A 78 18.86 7.57 17.28
C ALA A 78 19.67 8.52 18.16
N THR A 79 19.65 9.83 17.88
CA THR A 79 20.30 10.82 18.74
C THR A 79 19.64 10.90 20.11
N LYS A 80 18.31 10.77 20.19
CA LYS A 80 17.59 10.78 21.46
C LYS A 80 17.96 9.54 22.29
N GLU A 81 17.95 8.35 21.70
CA GLU A 81 18.36 7.11 22.36
C GLU A 81 19.83 7.17 22.83
N ALA A 82 20.72 7.74 22.01
CA ALA A 82 22.12 7.94 22.40
C ALA A 82 22.26 8.95 23.56
N ASN A 83 21.47 10.04 23.55
CA ASN A 83 21.47 11.02 24.62
C ASN A 83 20.85 10.46 25.90
N GLU A 84 19.78 9.68 25.80
CA GLU A 84 19.18 8.96 26.93
C GLU A 84 20.24 8.05 27.56
N LYS A 85 20.91 7.20 26.78
CA LYS A 85 22.02 6.35 27.25
C LYS A 85 23.17 7.15 27.89
N LYS A 86 23.53 8.30 27.35
CA LYS A 86 24.58 9.18 27.91
C LYS A 86 24.14 9.89 29.19
N SER A 87 22.88 10.30 29.28
CA SER A 87 22.29 10.96 30.45
C SER A 87 21.99 10.01 31.61
N GLN A 88 21.95 8.70 31.34
CA GLN A 88 21.83 7.69 32.37
C GLN A 88 23.10 7.68 33.22
N VAL A 89 23.04 8.32 34.38
CA VAL A 89 24.07 8.25 35.41
C VAL A 89 24.01 6.86 36.04
N VAL A 90 24.81 5.92 35.51
CA VAL A 90 24.87 4.53 35.97
C VAL A 90 26.11 4.29 36.81
N GLN A 91 25.97 3.51 37.89
CA GLN A 91 27.11 2.93 38.58
C GLN A 91 27.49 1.63 37.88
N VAL A 92 28.67 1.58 37.26
CA VAL A 92 29.17 0.39 36.59
C VAL A 92 29.57 -0.65 37.65
N ILE A 93 28.81 -1.75 37.73
CA ILE A 93 29.16 -2.89 38.58
C ILE A 93 29.99 -3.85 37.73
N SER A 94 31.32 -3.65 37.73
CA SER A 94 32.26 -4.49 36.98
C SER A 94 32.52 -5.86 37.61
N ASP A 95 32.40 -5.95 38.93
CA ASP A 95 32.68 -7.17 39.69
C ASP A 95 31.39 -7.79 40.25
N THR A 96 31.10 -9.02 39.82
CA THR A 96 29.93 -9.80 40.26
C THR A 96 30.01 -10.23 41.72
N SER A 97 31.21 -10.25 42.31
CA SER A 97 31.39 -10.53 43.74
C SER A 97 30.70 -9.48 44.62
N LYS A 98 30.60 -8.23 44.14
CA LYS A 98 29.91 -7.13 44.83
C LYS A 98 28.42 -7.38 44.93
N LEU A 99 27.78 -7.92 43.89
CA LEU A 99 26.36 -8.26 43.91
C LEU A 99 26.02 -9.30 44.98
N LYS A 100 26.91 -10.28 45.18
CA LYS A 100 26.75 -11.33 46.20
C LYS A 100 26.89 -10.82 47.64
N LYS A 101 27.50 -9.64 47.82
CA LYS A 101 27.71 -8.99 49.12
C LYS A 101 26.62 -7.98 49.48
N LEU A 102 25.72 -7.66 48.54
CA LEU A 102 24.64 -6.70 48.78
C LEU A 102 23.50 -7.31 49.59
N THR A 103 22.87 -6.47 50.41
CA THR A 103 21.67 -6.86 51.16
C THR A 103 20.46 -7.03 50.24
N LYS A 104 19.47 -7.82 50.66
CA LYS A 104 18.21 -8.03 49.90
C LYS A 104 17.51 -6.72 49.52
N LYS A 105 17.61 -5.65 50.35
CA LYS A 105 17.02 -4.34 50.05
C LYS A 105 17.79 -3.60 48.95
N GLN A 106 19.13 -3.67 48.97
CA GLN A 106 19.98 -3.05 47.95
C GLN A 106 19.84 -3.72 46.58
N LEU A 107 19.75 -5.06 46.55
CA LEU A 107 19.50 -5.81 45.31
C LEU A 107 18.18 -5.43 44.63
N LYS A 108 17.15 -5.08 45.40
CA LYS A 108 15.87 -4.60 44.86
C LYS A 108 15.96 -3.22 44.20
N MET A 109 16.97 -2.42 44.54
CA MET A 109 17.19 -1.08 43.95
C MET A 109 17.98 -1.13 42.64
N ILE A 110 18.63 -2.26 42.31
CA ILE A 110 19.38 -2.42 41.06
C ILE A 110 18.39 -2.66 39.92
N ARG A 111 18.31 -1.73 38.98
CA ARG A 111 17.54 -1.88 37.75
C ARG A 111 18.50 -2.09 36.58
N LYS A 112 18.36 -3.22 35.89
CA LYS A 112 19.13 -3.49 34.68
C LYS A 112 18.56 -2.62 33.55
N GLN A 113 19.42 -1.82 32.92
CA GLN A 113 19.13 -1.07 31.68
C GLN A 113 19.08 -2.03 30.49
#